data_AF-A0AAE1UHM3-F1
#
_entry.id   AF-A0AAE1UHM3-F1
#
_cell.length_a   1.000
_cell.length_b   1.000
_cell.length_c   1.000
_cell.angle_alpha   90.00
_cell.angle_beta   90.00
_cell.angle_gamma   90.00
#
_symmetry.space_group_name_H-M   'P 1'
#
loop_
_entity.id
_entity.type
_entity.pdbx_description
1 polymer ?
#
loop_
_entity_poly.entity_id
_entity_poly.type
_entity_poly.pdbx_seq_one_letter_code
_entity_poly.pdbx_strand_id
1 'polypeptide(L)'
;MLEIFPEEPTFDALMKNLGEATRETGETLRSYYTSLHEMANELTKNKAAHSQVLKDIYLLRFYNALPPLFQNNITSDEMADGKKLLRKAIKLATTYPASKLRDEEVNKERATTQKIHVVVTPPHGATANQASLNKHWKESRTCFVCKKPGHNARNCYRKQNNSNWQSWQAQETQKRYDQDWGWPTQNTGR
;
A
#
# COMPACT_ATOMS: atom_id res chain seq x y z
N MET A 1 16.63 15.88 -46.14
CA MET A 1 15.80 15.01 -45.28
C MET A 1 14.68 15.88 -44.75
N LEU A 2 13.42 15.55 -45.05
CA LEU A 2 12.29 16.22 -44.41
C LEU A 2 12.09 15.54 -43.06
N GLU A 3 12.31 16.28 -41.97
CA GLU A 3 11.96 15.83 -40.63
C GLU A 3 10.43 15.90 -40.50
N ILE A 4 9.79 14.73 -40.54
CA ILE A 4 8.37 14.61 -40.26
C ILE A 4 8.24 14.63 -38.74
N PHE A 5 7.77 15.75 -38.20
CA PHE A 5 7.39 15.82 -36.80
C PHE A 5 6.05 15.07 -36.62
N PRO A 6 5.94 14.13 -35.67
CA PRO A 6 4.67 13.46 -35.41
C PRO A 6 3.65 14.50 -34.95
N GLU A 7 2.45 14.45 -35.52
CA GLU A 7 1.34 15.30 -35.07
C GLU A 7 1.03 14.98 -33.60
N GLU A 8 0.85 16.03 -32.80
CA GLU A 8 0.45 15.86 -31.41
C GLU A 8 -0.94 15.19 -31.34
N PRO A 9 -1.12 14.18 -30.48
CA PRO A 9 -2.37 13.46 -30.40
C PRO A 9 -3.49 14.41 -29.94
N THR A 10 -4.61 14.39 -30.66
CA THR A 10 -5.78 15.20 -30.31
C THR A 10 -6.41 14.73 -28.99
N PHE A 11 -7.11 15.63 -28.30
CA PHE A 11 -7.83 15.30 -27.05
C PHE A 11 -8.77 14.09 -27.23
N ASP A 12 -9.46 14.03 -28.36
CA ASP A 12 -10.40 12.94 -28.65
C ASP A 12 -9.67 11.60 -28.87
N ALA A 13 -8.50 11.62 -29.53
CA ALA A 13 -7.66 10.45 -29.66
C ALA A 13 -7.16 9.96 -28.30
N LEU A 14 -6.71 10.86 -27.42
CA LEU A 14 -6.29 10.52 -26.06
C LEU A 14 -7.44 9.97 -25.21
N MET A 15 -8.64 10.56 -25.31
CA MET A 15 -9.84 10.07 -24.61
C MET A 15 -10.24 8.67 -25.09
N LYS A 16 -10.16 8.44 -26.40
CA LYS A 16 -10.39 7.12 -26.99
C LYS A 16 -9.36 6.11 -26.47
N ASN A 17 -8.08 6.46 -26.48
CA ASN A 17 -7.01 5.61 -25.96
C ASN A 17 -7.23 5.27 -24.49
N LEU A 18 -7.58 6.25 -23.64
CA LEU A 18 -7.87 6.00 -22.23
C LEU A 18 -9.11 5.11 -22.05
N GLY A 19 -10.12 5.26 -22.92
CA GLY A 19 -11.31 4.43 -22.94
C GLY A 19 -11.07 2.99 -23.41
N GLU A 20 -10.13 2.78 -24.31
CA GLU A 20 -9.80 1.47 -24.88
C GLU A 20 -8.63 0.79 -24.16
N ALA A 21 -7.94 1.50 -23.27
CA ALA A 21 -6.80 1.00 -22.52
C ALA A 21 -7.19 -0.24 -21.70
N THR A 22 -6.71 -1.40 -22.15
CA THR A 22 -6.76 -2.67 -21.43
C THR A 22 -5.36 -3.06 -21.01
N ARG A 23 -5.24 -3.79 -19.91
CA ARG A 23 -3.95 -4.33 -19.48
C ARG A 23 -3.41 -5.30 -20.52
N GLU A 24 -2.17 -5.09 -20.95
CA GLU A 24 -1.55 -6.00 -21.92
C GLU A 24 -1.13 -7.32 -21.26
N THR A 25 -1.00 -8.38 -22.07
CA THR A 25 -0.50 -9.67 -21.58
C THR A 25 0.98 -9.51 -21.21
N GLY A 26 1.35 -9.87 -19.97
CA GLY A 26 2.71 -9.66 -19.47
C GLY A 26 2.92 -8.35 -18.69
N GLU A 27 1.94 -7.44 -18.71
CA GLU A 27 2.05 -6.15 -18.03
C GLU A 27 1.73 -6.25 -16.53
N THR A 28 2.57 -5.63 -15.69
CA THR A 28 2.32 -5.54 -14.24
C THR A 28 1.24 -4.50 -13.91
N LEU A 29 0.53 -4.66 -12.78
CA LEU A 29 -0.45 -3.68 -12.29
C LEU A 29 0.17 -2.30 -12.12
N ARG A 30 1.42 -2.20 -11.63
CA ARG A 30 2.13 -0.92 -11.53
C ARG A 30 2.40 -0.28 -12.89
N SER A 31 2.85 -1.06 -13.88
CA SER A 31 3.07 -0.55 -15.25
C SER A 31 1.76 -0.01 -15.82
N TYR A 32 0.70 -0.83 -15.75
CA TYR A 32 -0.61 -0.46 -16.27
C TYR A 32 -1.20 0.78 -15.58
N TYR A 33 -1.10 0.84 -14.25
CA TYR A 33 -1.48 2.04 -13.49
C TYR A 33 -0.72 3.28 -13.94
N THR A 34 0.60 3.15 -14.17
CA THR A 34 1.46 4.26 -14.57
C THR A 34 1.06 4.77 -15.96
N SER A 35 0.84 3.86 -16.91
CA SER A 35 0.35 4.18 -18.25
C SER A 35 -1.00 4.91 -18.23
N LEU A 36 -1.98 4.40 -17.47
CA LEU A 36 -3.27 5.06 -17.29
C LEU A 36 -3.14 6.45 -16.64
N HIS A 37 -2.26 6.59 -15.65
CA HIS A 37 -2.05 7.85 -14.95
C HIS A 37 -1.37 8.89 -15.86
N GLU A 38 -0.42 8.48 -16.69
CA GLU A 38 0.24 9.34 -17.67
C GLU A 38 -0.75 9.85 -18.72
N MET A 39 -1.56 8.96 -19.31
CA MET A 39 -2.63 9.36 -20.25
C MET A 39 -3.61 10.36 -19.61
N ALA A 40 -4.04 10.11 -18.37
CA ALA A 40 -4.93 11.04 -17.66
C ALA A 40 -4.27 12.40 -17.38
N ASN A 41 -2.97 12.42 -17.07
CA ASN A 41 -2.21 13.64 -16.86
C ASN A 41 -2.06 14.44 -18.17
N GLU A 42 -1.81 13.79 -19.30
CA GLU A 42 -1.77 14.45 -20.63
C GLU A 42 -3.12 15.06 -21.00
N LEU A 43 -4.21 14.33 -20.78
CA LEU A 43 -5.58 14.85 -20.97
C LEU A 43 -5.86 16.05 -20.07
N THR A 44 -5.37 16.02 -18.83
CA THR A 44 -5.56 17.12 -17.87
C THR A 44 -4.77 18.37 -18.27
N LYS A 45 -3.57 18.21 -18.86
CA LYS A 45 -2.80 19.33 -19.42
C LYS A 45 -3.56 20.02 -20.56
N ASN A 46 -4.22 19.22 -21.41
CA ASN A 46 -5.00 19.73 -22.54
C ASN A 46 -6.32 20.39 -22.10
N LYS A 47 -7.01 19.86 -21.06
CA LYS A 47 -8.26 20.40 -20.54
C LYS A 47 -8.40 20.24 -19.01
N ALA A 48 -7.86 21.19 -18.26
CA ALA A 48 -7.89 21.18 -16.80
C ALA A 48 -9.30 21.13 -16.17
N ALA A 49 -10.30 21.68 -16.87
CA ALA A 49 -11.69 21.71 -16.43
C ALA A 49 -12.30 20.30 -16.22
N HIS A 50 -11.71 19.26 -16.82
CA HIS A 50 -12.19 17.88 -16.73
C HIS A 50 -11.31 16.97 -15.84
N SER A 51 -10.37 17.55 -15.09
CA SER A 51 -9.39 16.78 -14.27
C SER A 51 -10.03 15.72 -13.36
N GLN A 52 -11.14 16.04 -12.70
CA GLN A 52 -11.83 15.08 -11.83
C GLN A 52 -12.50 13.94 -12.61
N VAL A 53 -13.17 14.26 -13.72
CA VAL A 53 -13.81 13.24 -14.57
C VAL A 53 -12.77 12.30 -15.18
N LEU A 54 -11.65 12.86 -15.66
CA LEU A 54 -10.53 12.08 -16.17
C LEU A 54 -9.93 11.18 -15.10
N LYS A 55 -9.84 11.68 -13.87
CA LYS A 55 -9.40 10.91 -12.71
C LYS A 55 -10.32 9.72 -12.46
N ASP A 56 -11.62 9.94 -12.44
CA ASP A 56 -12.59 8.88 -12.19
C ASP A 56 -12.58 7.82 -13.31
N ILE A 57 -12.42 8.23 -14.57
CA ILE A 57 -12.33 7.32 -15.72
C ILE A 57 -11.12 6.39 -15.60
N TYR A 58 -9.91 6.92 -15.35
CA TYR A 58 -8.74 6.05 -15.30
C TYR A 58 -8.76 5.13 -14.06
N LEU A 59 -9.32 5.59 -12.95
CA LEU A 59 -9.47 4.77 -11.73
C LEU A 59 -10.44 3.62 -11.96
N LEU A 60 -11.56 3.89 -12.64
CA LEU A 60 -12.51 2.86 -13.03
C LEU A 60 -11.88 1.85 -14.01
N ARG A 61 -11.06 2.32 -14.96
CA ARG A 61 -10.31 1.44 -15.88
C ARG A 61 -9.34 0.55 -15.13
N PHE A 62 -8.55 1.13 -14.23
CA PHE A 62 -7.62 0.37 -13.41
C PHE A 62 -8.35 -0.68 -12.55
N TYR A 63 -9.47 -0.30 -11.92
CA TYR A 63 -10.29 -1.21 -11.11
C TYR A 63 -10.83 -2.39 -11.94
N ASN A 64 -11.38 -2.12 -13.14
CA ASN A 64 -11.93 -3.14 -14.02
C ASN A 64 -10.88 -4.12 -14.54
N ALA A 65 -9.62 -3.70 -14.62
CA ALA A 65 -8.49 -4.56 -15.00
C ALA A 65 -8.00 -5.46 -13.83
N LEU A 66 -8.47 -5.22 -12.61
CA LEU A 66 -8.12 -6.08 -11.48
C LEU A 66 -8.89 -7.41 -11.55
N PRO A 67 -8.30 -8.53 -11.11
CA PRO A 67 -9.02 -9.78 -10.92
C PRO A 67 -10.29 -9.58 -10.06
N PRO A 68 -11.42 -10.24 -10.36
CA PRO A 68 -12.67 -10.08 -9.61
C PRO A 68 -12.54 -10.31 -8.09
N LEU A 69 -11.63 -11.19 -7.69
CA LEU A 69 -11.33 -11.43 -6.27
C LEU A 69 -10.80 -10.18 -5.57
N PHE A 70 -10.06 -9.31 -6.27
CA PHE A 70 -9.54 -8.07 -5.70
C PHE A 70 -10.58 -6.98 -5.68
N GLN A 71 -11.41 -6.90 -6.73
CA GLN A 71 -12.51 -5.95 -6.85
C GLN A 71 -13.44 -6.00 -5.63
N ASN A 72 -13.75 -7.20 -5.14
CA ASN A 72 -14.58 -7.41 -3.94
C ASN A 72 -13.95 -6.96 -2.62
N ASN A 73 -12.64 -6.72 -2.58
CA ASN A 73 -11.88 -6.36 -1.37
C ASN A 73 -11.47 -4.87 -1.33
N ILE A 74 -11.94 -4.09 -2.30
CA ILE A 74 -11.64 -2.66 -2.45
C ILE A 74 -12.88 -1.87 -2.01
N THR A 75 -12.67 -0.90 -1.13
CA THR A 75 -13.76 -0.01 -0.66
C THR A 75 -13.88 1.23 -1.53
N SER A 76 -15.03 1.92 -1.46
CA SER A 76 -15.24 3.19 -2.17
C SER A 76 -14.23 4.27 -1.78
N ASP A 77 -13.75 4.32 -0.53
CA ASP A 77 -12.71 5.29 -0.11
C ASP A 77 -11.35 4.97 -0.72
N GLU A 78 -11.05 3.68 -0.91
CA GLU A 78 -9.82 3.25 -1.58
C GLU A 78 -9.86 3.57 -3.08
N MET A 79 -11.05 3.56 -3.70
CA MET A 79 -11.22 3.96 -5.11
C MET A 79 -11.08 5.45 -5.36
N ALA A 80 -11.28 6.32 -4.35
CA ALA A 80 -11.18 7.77 -4.52
C ALA A 80 -9.74 8.28 -4.76
N ASP A 81 -8.74 7.47 -4.41
CA ASP A 81 -7.31 7.78 -4.55
C ASP A 81 -6.58 6.64 -5.27
N GLY A 82 -6.10 6.92 -6.48
CA GLY A 82 -5.36 5.95 -7.29
C GLY A 82 -4.14 5.35 -6.60
N LYS A 83 -3.45 6.12 -5.75
CA LYS A 83 -2.31 5.59 -5.00
C LYS A 83 -2.77 4.64 -3.91
N LYS A 84 -3.88 4.91 -3.23
CA LYS A 84 -4.47 3.97 -2.25
C LYS A 84 -4.93 2.70 -2.96
N LEU A 85 -5.64 2.84 -4.08
CA LEU A 85 -6.12 1.74 -4.90
C LEU A 85 -4.97 0.82 -5.35
N LEU A 86 -3.90 1.38 -5.92
CA LEU A 86 -2.72 0.64 -6.34
C LEU A 86 -2.05 -0.09 -5.16
N ARG A 87 -1.83 0.61 -4.04
CA ARG A 87 -1.23 -0.01 -2.84
C ARG A 87 -2.07 -1.18 -2.33
N LYS A 88 -3.40 -1.04 -2.33
CA LYS A 88 -4.31 -2.10 -1.91
C LYS A 88 -4.27 -3.28 -2.88
N ALA A 89 -4.28 -3.02 -4.19
CA ALA A 89 -4.17 -4.06 -5.21
C ALA A 89 -2.85 -4.85 -5.07
N ILE A 90 -1.70 -4.17 -4.90
CA ILE A 90 -0.40 -4.82 -4.68
C ILE A 90 -0.39 -5.60 -3.35
N LYS A 91 -1.02 -5.08 -2.30
CA LYS A 91 -1.14 -5.79 -1.02
C LYS A 91 -1.98 -7.07 -1.15
N LEU A 92 -3.07 -7.03 -1.91
CA LEU A 92 -3.87 -8.23 -2.20
C LEU A 92 -3.05 -9.22 -3.04
N ALA A 93 -2.37 -8.76 -4.08
CA ALA A 93 -1.47 -9.58 -4.89
C ALA A 93 -0.41 -10.32 -4.05
N THR A 94 0.16 -9.66 -3.05
CA THR A 94 1.22 -10.24 -2.21
C THR A 94 0.71 -11.18 -1.11
N THR A 95 -0.50 -10.93 -0.59
CA THR A 95 -1.11 -11.71 0.50
C THR A 95 -1.86 -12.95 0.03
N TYR A 96 -2.36 -12.96 -1.21
CA TYR A 96 -3.06 -14.12 -1.75
C TYR A 96 -2.08 -15.23 -2.17
N PRO A 97 -2.39 -16.51 -1.90
CA PRO A 97 -1.56 -17.61 -2.35
C PRO A 97 -1.55 -17.67 -3.87
N ALA A 98 -0.35 -17.81 -4.47
CA ALA A 98 -0.14 -17.80 -5.92
C ALA A 98 -1.02 -18.82 -6.67
N SER A 99 -1.33 -19.96 -6.05
CA SER A 99 -2.21 -20.99 -6.62
C SER A 99 -3.66 -20.53 -6.84
N LYS A 100 -4.10 -19.47 -6.16
CA LYS A 100 -5.42 -18.87 -6.33
C LYS A 100 -5.41 -17.67 -7.28
N LEU A 101 -4.22 -17.15 -7.59
CA LEU A 101 -4.03 -16.07 -8.55
C LEU A 101 -3.86 -16.71 -9.93
N ARG A 102 -4.93 -16.69 -10.74
CA ARG A 102 -4.89 -17.15 -12.15
C ARG A 102 -4.10 -16.21 -13.06
N ASP A 103 -3.49 -15.18 -12.49
CA ASP A 103 -2.88 -14.06 -13.19
C ASP A 103 -1.36 -14.13 -12.96
N GLU A 104 -0.63 -14.58 -13.99
CA GLU A 104 0.82 -14.79 -13.94
C GLU A 104 1.57 -13.47 -13.70
N GLU A 105 1.04 -12.36 -14.19
CA GLU A 105 1.62 -11.03 -14.05
C GLU A 105 1.50 -10.51 -12.63
N VAL A 106 0.36 -10.76 -11.98
CA VAL A 106 0.17 -10.47 -10.55
C VAL A 106 1.18 -11.27 -9.71
N ASN A 107 1.48 -12.51 -10.10
CA ASN A 107 2.52 -13.32 -9.47
C ASN A 107 3.94 -12.76 -9.69
N LYS A 108 4.25 -12.25 -10.89
CA LYS A 108 5.52 -11.55 -11.18
C LYS A 108 5.67 -10.30 -10.30
N GLU A 109 4.61 -9.53 -10.12
CA GLU A 109 4.64 -8.32 -9.30
C GLU A 109 4.82 -8.61 -7.80
N ARG A 110 4.24 -9.71 -7.31
CA ARG A 110 4.53 -10.26 -5.99
C ARG A 110 6.01 -10.61 -5.85
N ALA A 111 6.59 -11.29 -6.83
CA ALA A 111 8.01 -11.67 -6.81
C ALA A 111 8.94 -10.45 -6.78
N THR A 112 8.66 -9.41 -7.57
CA THR A 112 9.41 -8.15 -7.57
C THR A 112 9.31 -7.43 -6.21
N THR A 113 8.11 -7.37 -5.63
CA THR A 113 7.90 -6.73 -4.32
C THR A 113 8.58 -7.50 -3.19
N GLN A 114 8.57 -8.83 -3.24
CA GLN A 114 9.28 -9.68 -2.28
C GLN A 114 10.80 -9.56 -2.42
N LYS A 115 11.34 -9.44 -3.65
CA LYS A 115 12.78 -9.26 -3.88
C LYS A 115 13.30 -7.97 -3.24
N ILE A 116 12.53 -6.89 -3.26
CA ILE A 116 12.87 -5.62 -2.56
C ILE A 116 12.96 -5.82 -1.04
N HIS A 117 12.13 -6.69 -0.46
CA HIS A 117 12.20 -7.01 0.96
C HIS A 117 13.33 -7.97 1.34
N VAL A 118 13.88 -8.74 0.39
CA VAL A 118 14.97 -9.70 0.62
C VAL A 118 16.35 -9.09 0.33
N VAL A 119 16.45 -8.07 -0.53
CA VAL A 119 17.67 -7.26 -0.72
C VAL A 119 17.78 -6.19 0.38
N VAL A 120 17.79 -6.65 1.63
CA VAL A 120 18.48 -5.97 2.72
C VAL A 120 19.61 -6.90 3.13
N THR A 121 20.54 -7.14 2.20
CA THR A 121 21.86 -7.66 2.53
C THR A 121 22.61 -6.55 3.26
N PRO A 122 23.21 -6.83 4.44
CA PRO A 122 24.03 -5.84 5.13
C PRO A 122 25.25 -5.53 4.26
N PRO A 123 25.65 -4.25 4.10
CA PRO A 123 26.87 -3.94 3.39
C PRO A 123 28.05 -4.47 4.21
N HIS A 124 28.77 -5.43 3.61
CA HIS A 124 30.13 -5.76 4.02
C HIS A 124 30.99 -4.50 3.86
N GLY A 125 31.32 -3.87 4.98
CA GLY A 125 32.19 -2.70 5.01
C GLY A 125 31.75 -1.61 5.97
N ALA A 126 31.63 -1.92 7.26
CA ALA A 126 31.55 -0.88 8.31
C ALA A 126 32.18 -1.41 9.60
N THR A 127 33.51 -1.43 9.61
CA THR A 127 34.30 -1.52 10.83
C THR A 127 34.01 -0.30 11.73
N ALA A 128 33.88 -0.59 13.04
CA ALA A 128 33.95 0.32 14.19
C ALA A 128 32.73 1.16 14.66
N ASN A 129 31.69 1.48 13.88
CA ASN A 129 30.65 2.43 14.36
C ASN A 129 29.27 1.86 14.79
N GLN A 130 28.99 0.56 14.58
CA GLN A 130 27.70 -0.03 15.01
C GLN A 130 27.66 -0.42 16.50
N ALA A 131 28.81 -0.59 17.16
CA ALA A 131 28.84 -0.89 18.60
C ALA A 131 28.36 0.30 19.44
N SER A 132 28.67 1.53 19.02
CA SER A 132 28.30 2.76 19.75
C SER A 132 26.81 3.12 19.60
N LEU A 133 26.20 2.89 18.44
CA LEU A 133 24.76 3.13 18.22
C LEU A 133 23.87 2.09 18.91
N ASN A 134 24.30 0.81 18.96
CA ASN A 134 23.59 -0.23 19.71
C ASN A 134 23.74 -0.08 21.23
N LYS A 135 24.82 0.54 21.71
CA LYS A 135 24.98 0.86 23.13
C LYS A 135 23.99 1.94 23.58
N HIS A 136 23.82 2.99 22.78
CA HIS A 136 22.87 4.06 23.08
C HIS A 136 21.41 3.59 23.05
N TRP A 137 21.04 2.66 22.16
CA TRP A 137 19.68 2.09 22.10
C TRP A 137 19.33 1.18 23.29
N LYS A 138 20.33 0.51 23.90
CA LYS A 138 20.17 -0.28 25.12
C LYS A 138 20.00 0.58 26.38
N GLU A 139 20.60 1.77 26.40
CA GLU A 139 20.64 2.62 27.60
C GLU A 139 19.44 3.59 27.69
N SER A 140 18.80 3.93 26.57
CA SER A 140 17.79 5.02 26.53
C SER A 140 16.33 4.57 26.30
N ARG A 141 16.06 3.30 25.98
CA ARG A 141 14.69 2.82 25.79
C ARG A 141 14.32 1.75 26.81
N THR A 142 13.41 2.12 27.71
CA THR A 142 12.76 1.17 28.61
C THR A 142 11.80 0.27 27.82
N CYS A 143 11.69 -0.99 28.23
CA CYS A 143 10.73 -1.91 27.66
C CYS A 143 9.31 -1.34 27.78
N PHE A 144 8.60 -1.19 26.67
CA PHE A 144 7.25 -0.61 26.67
C PHE A 144 6.24 -1.39 27.53
N VAL A 145 6.51 -2.68 27.78
CA VAL A 145 5.64 -3.59 28.53
C VAL A 145 5.85 -3.48 30.03
N CYS A 146 7.10 -3.54 30.49
CA CYS A 146 7.41 -3.58 31.93
C CYS A 146 8.14 -2.32 32.44
N LYS A 147 8.37 -1.34 31.56
CA LYS A 147 9.09 -0.08 31.81
C LYS A 147 10.49 -0.23 32.40
N LYS A 148 11.12 -1.41 32.29
CA LYS A 148 12.51 -1.65 32.73
C LYS A 148 13.48 -1.49 31.55
N PRO A 149 14.67 -0.89 31.76
CA PRO A 149 15.70 -0.79 30.72
C PRO A 149 16.36 -2.15 30.43
N GLY A 150 17.22 -2.19 29.41
CA GLY A 150 18.06 -3.37 29.10
C GLY A 150 17.40 -4.45 28.24
N HIS A 151 16.13 -4.30 27.84
CA HIS A 151 15.47 -5.17 26.86
C HIS A 151 14.32 -4.45 26.14
N ASN A 152 13.91 -4.95 24.97
CA ASN A 152 12.76 -4.43 24.22
C ASN A 152 11.47 -5.21 24.54
N ALA A 153 10.31 -4.66 24.15
CA ALA A 153 8.99 -5.28 24.36
C ALA A 153 8.88 -6.70 23.74
N ARG A 154 9.68 -6.99 22.72
CA ARG A 154 9.71 -8.28 22.03
C ARG A 154 10.39 -9.37 22.88
N ASN A 155 11.39 -8.98 23.66
CA ASN A 155 12.20 -9.86 24.52
C ASN A 155 11.85 -9.68 26.02
N CYS A 156 10.64 -9.23 26.34
CA CYS A 156 10.24 -9.06 27.73
C CYS A 156 9.93 -10.42 28.37
N TYR A 157 10.64 -10.78 29.45
CA TYR A 157 10.41 -12.03 30.17
C TYR A 157 8.97 -12.15 30.71
N ARG A 158 8.30 -11.02 31.02
CA ARG A 158 6.87 -11.00 31.41
C ARG A 158 5.93 -11.41 30.28
N LYS A 159 6.37 -11.30 29.01
CA LYS A 159 5.62 -11.78 27.85
C LYS A 159 5.75 -13.29 27.69
N GLN A 160 6.88 -13.86 28.09
CA GLN A 160 7.16 -15.29 27.99
C GLN A 160 6.51 -16.10 29.12
N ASN A 161 6.39 -15.52 30.32
CA ASN A 161 5.87 -16.23 31.50
C ASN A 161 4.40 -15.93 31.84
N ASN A 162 3.68 -15.16 31.02
CA ASN A 162 2.28 -14.83 31.30
C ASN A 162 1.38 -15.30 30.15
N SER A 163 0.69 -16.42 30.36
CA SER A 163 -0.30 -16.98 29.42
C SER A 163 -1.50 -16.04 29.20
N ASN A 164 -1.67 -15.01 30.04
CA ASN A 164 -2.71 -13.98 29.93
C ASN A 164 -2.24 -12.70 29.19
N TRP A 165 -1.13 -12.76 28.44
CA TRP A 165 -0.62 -11.58 27.76
C TRP A 165 -1.53 -11.10 26.61
N GLN A 166 -2.18 -12.03 25.91
CA GLN A 166 -3.13 -11.72 24.84
C GLN A 166 -4.39 -11.01 25.38
N SER A 167 -4.89 -11.42 26.54
CA SER A 167 -6.05 -10.81 27.19
C SER A 167 -5.74 -9.41 27.74
N TRP A 168 -4.55 -9.19 28.29
CA TRP A 168 -4.12 -7.84 28.70
C TRP A 168 -3.93 -6.90 27.49
N GLN A 169 -3.32 -7.39 26.41
CA GLN A 169 -3.14 -6.60 25.19
C GLN A 169 -4.50 -6.25 24.54
N ALA A 170 -5.46 -7.18 24.56
CA ALA A 170 -6.82 -6.94 24.10
C ALA A 170 -7.53 -5.88 24.95
N GLN A 171 -7.44 -5.96 26.29
CA GLN A 171 -8.03 -4.95 27.19
C GLN A 171 -7.43 -3.55 26.99
N GLU A 172 -6.12 -3.44 26.82
CA GLU A 172 -5.48 -2.12 26.67
C GLU A 172 -5.76 -1.51 25.29
N THR A 173 -5.92 -2.35 24.27
CA THR A 173 -6.37 -1.90 22.94
C THR A 173 -7.83 -1.45 22.99
N GLN A 174 -8.68 -2.18 23.72
CA GLN A 174 -10.09 -1.81 23.94
C GLN A 174 -10.22 -0.47 24.68
N LYS A 175 -9.46 -0.25 25.75
CA LYS A 175 -9.46 1.03 26.48
C LYS A 175 -9.05 2.22 25.63
N ARG A 176 -8.08 2.04 24.72
CA ARG A 176 -7.69 3.10 23.78
C ARG A 176 -8.75 3.36 22.73
N TYR A 177 -9.40 2.31 22.25
CA TYR A 177 -10.54 2.44 21.33
C TYR A 177 -11.69 3.21 21.99
N ASP A 178 -12.00 2.90 23.26
CA ASP A 178 -13.04 3.60 24.02
C ASP A 178 -12.67 5.06 24.35
N GLN A 179 -11.37 5.38 24.51
CA GLN A 179 -10.90 6.76 24.71
C GLN A 179 -10.90 7.61 23.43
N ASP A 180 -10.56 7.02 22.27
CA ASP A 180 -10.44 7.78 21.01
C ASP A 180 -11.74 7.76 20.17
N TRP A 181 -12.62 6.76 20.35
CA TRP A 181 -13.80 6.54 19.50
C TRP A 181 -15.09 6.18 20.26
N GLY A 182 -15.10 6.31 21.59
CA GLY A 182 -16.30 6.07 22.40
C GLY A 182 -17.43 7.04 22.06
N TRP A 183 -18.47 6.55 21.40
CA TRP A 183 -19.74 7.28 21.23
C TRP A 183 -20.33 7.62 22.60
N PRO A 184 -20.86 8.83 22.81
CA PRO A 184 -21.52 9.17 24.07
C PRO A 184 -22.74 8.28 24.22
N THR A 185 -22.70 7.35 25.17
CA THR A 185 -23.88 6.61 25.58
C THR A 185 -24.83 7.63 26.20
N GLN A 186 -25.92 7.91 25.49
CA GLN A 186 -27.00 8.74 25.99
C GLN A 186 -27.58 8.08 27.23
N ASN A 187 -27.20 8.63 28.38
CA ASN A 187 -27.79 8.33 29.67
C ASN A 187 -29.25 8.81 29.63
N THR A 188 -30.14 7.90 29.27
CA THR A 188 -31.59 8.10 29.35
C THR A 188 -32.13 7.18 30.43
N GLY A 189 -32.38 7.73 31.62
CA GLY A 189 -33.24 7.04 32.58
C GLY A 189 -33.04 7.35 34.05
N ARG A 190 -33.93 8.24 34.53
CA ARG A 190 -34.56 8.32 35.86
C ARG A 190 -33.73 8.76 37.06
#